data_AF-Q0SZ07-F1
#
_entry.id   AF-Q0SZ07-F1
#
_cell.length_a   1.000
_cell.length_b   1.000
_cell.length_c   1.000
_cell.angle_alpha   90.00
_cell.angle_beta   90.00
_cell.angle_gamma   90.00
#
_symmetry.space_group_name_H-M   'P 1'
#
loop_
_entity.id
_entity.type
_entity.pdbx_description
1 polymer ?
#
loop_
_entity_poly.entity_id
_entity_poly.type
_entity_poly.pdbx_seq_one_letter_code
_entity_poly.pdbx_strand_id
1 'polypeptide(L)'
;MAHRLLIGKGMITLNLKRIFLTLTLLPLFAVAADDCALSDPTLTVQAYTVNPQTERVKMYWQKANGEAWGTLHALLADINSQGQVQMAMNGGIYDESYAPLGLYIENGQQKV
;
A
#
# COMPACT_ATOMS: atom_id res chain seq x y z
N MET A 1 50.50 -31.97 46.68
CA MET A 1 49.33 -32.69 47.25
C MET A 1 48.27 -32.76 46.19
N ALA A 2 47.98 -33.97 45.73
CA ALA A 2 47.10 -34.23 44.61
C ALA A 2 45.65 -34.24 45.05
N HIS A 3 44.75 -33.69 44.24
CA HIS A 3 43.38 -34.18 44.18
C HIS A 3 42.98 -34.41 42.73
N ARG A 4 42.89 -35.68 42.36
CA ARG A 4 42.16 -36.15 41.18
C ARG A 4 40.67 -36.00 41.47
N LEU A 5 39.89 -35.58 40.47
CA LEU A 5 38.48 -35.91 40.39
C LEU A 5 38.21 -36.59 39.05
N LEU A 6 37.74 -37.83 39.12
CA LEU A 6 37.43 -38.69 37.97
C LEU A 6 35.93 -38.62 37.65
N ILE A 7 35.65 -38.03 36.49
CA ILE A 7 34.69 -38.37 35.42
C ILE A 7 33.36 -39.07 35.79
N GLY A 8 32.25 -38.37 35.48
CA GLY A 8 30.89 -38.93 35.32
C GLY A 8 30.29 -38.61 33.94
N LYS A 9 30.57 -39.50 32.98
CA LYS A 9 29.87 -39.89 31.73
C LYS A 9 28.97 -38.86 31.00
N GLY A 10 29.36 -38.58 29.76
CA GLY A 10 28.48 -38.06 28.71
C GLY A 10 28.86 -36.69 28.19
N MET A 11 30.14 -36.44 27.93
CA MET A 11 30.57 -35.17 27.36
C MET A 11 30.25 -35.17 25.86
N ILE A 12 29.05 -34.71 25.51
CA ILE A 12 28.77 -34.22 24.15
C ILE A 12 29.76 -33.09 23.94
N THR A 13 30.80 -33.33 23.14
CA THR A 13 31.77 -32.30 22.76
C THR A 13 31.08 -31.34 21.80
N LEU A 14 30.33 -30.40 22.36
CA LEU A 14 29.75 -29.27 21.64
C LEU A 14 30.92 -28.42 21.15
N ASN A 15 31.24 -28.52 19.85
CA ASN A 15 32.33 -27.78 19.23
C ASN A 15 32.00 -26.28 19.32
N LEU A 16 32.69 -25.58 20.23
CA LEU A 16 32.45 -24.18 20.56
C LEU A 16 32.48 -23.28 19.30
N LYS A 17 33.32 -23.63 18.31
CA LYS A 17 33.41 -22.97 16.99
C LYS A 17 32.12 -23.08 16.16
N ARG A 18 31.38 -24.18 16.26
CA ARG A 18 30.09 -24.37 15.56
C ARG A 18 28.96 -23.58 16.23
N ILE A 19 28.99 -23.42 17.56
CA ILE A 19 28.03 -22.60 18.32
C ILE A 19 28.23 -21.11 18.01
N PHE A 20 29.49 -20.65 17.97
CA PHE A 20 29.81 -19.27 17.57
C PHE A 20 29.38 -18.95 16.13
N LEU A 21 29.45 -19.93 15.22
CA LEU A 21 29.00 -19.75 13.84
C LEU A 21 27.46 -19.69 13.70
N THR A 22 26.70 -20.41 14.54
CA THR A 22 25.23 -20.32 14.52
C THR A 22 24.69 -19.07 15.22
N LEU A 23 25.37 -18.58 16.26
CA LEU A 23 24.90 -17.43 17.06
C LEU A 23 25.12 -16.08 16.33
N THR A 24 26.06 -16.02 15.38
CA THR A 24 26.37 -14.81 14.60
C THR A 24 25.40 -14.56 13.44
N LEU A 25 24.59 -15.54 13.03
CA LEU A 25 23.59 -15.39 11.96
C LEU A 25 22.19 -14.98 12.45
N LEU A 26 21.99 -14.83 13.76
CA LEU A 26 20.68 -14.48 14.34
C LEU A 26 20.22 -13.01 14.23
N PRO A 27 21.02 -11.96 13.95
CA PRO A 27 20.53 -10.59 14.06
C PRO A 27 20.09 -10.00 12.70
N LEU A 28 19.37 -10.73 11.84
CA LEU A 28 19.01 -10.25 10.49
C LEU A 28 17.50 -10.18 10.18
N PHE A 29 16.62 -10.48 11.14
CA PHE A 29 15.17 -10.37 10.93
C PHE A 29 14.51 -9.43 11.94
N ALA A 30 15.00 -8.20 12.04
CA ALA A 30 14.20 -7.12 12.59
C ALA A 30 13.60 -6.34 11.42
N VAL A 31 12.59 -6.92 10.76
CA VAL A 31 11.67 -6.13 9.94
C VAL A 31 10.78 -5.39 10.92
N ALA A 32 11.11 -4.13 11.22
CA ALA A 32 10.14 -3.25 11.83
C ALA A 32 9.01 -3.08 10.81
N ALA A 33 7.88 -3.74 11.06
CA ALA A 33 6.64 -3.33 10.42
C ALA A 33 6.32 -1.96 11.03
N ASP A 34 6.48 -0.89 10.25
CA ASP A 34 5.87 0.38 10.59
C ASP A 34 4.36 0.18 10.51
N ASP A 35 3.73 -0.10 11.66
CA ASP A 35 2.29 -0.02 11.81
C ASP A 35 1.93 1.47 11.77
N CYS A 36 1.74 1.97 10.57
CA CYS A 36 1.20 3.29 10.32
C CYS A 36 -0.29 3.26 10.70
N ALA A 37 -0.57 3.34 12.00
CA ALA A 37 -1.93 3.38 12.52
C ALA A 37 -2.50 4.80 12.38
N LEU A 38 -3.77 4.90 11.99
CA LEU A 38 -4.50 6.15 12.06
C LEU A 38 -4.59 6.59 13.52
N SER A 39 -4.07 7.78 13.83
CA SER A 39 -4.01 8.29 15.21
C SER A 39 -5.34 8.84 15.71
N ASP A 40 -6.22 9.23 14.81
CA ASP A 40 -7.54 9.78 15.13
C ASP A 40 -8.61 8.66 15.10
N PRO A 41 -9.15 8.26 16.26
CA PRO A 41 -10.17 7.20 16.34
C PRO A 41 -11.53 7.63 15.78
N THR A 42 -11.73 8.92 15.49
CA THR A 42 -12.97 9.45 14.92
C THR A 42 -12.95 9.53 13.40
N LEU A 43 -11.78 9.34 12.79
CA LEU A 43 -11.61 9.41 11.34
C LEU A 43 -12.36 8.26 10.66
N THR A 44 -13.30 8.62 9.78
CA THR A 44 -13.92 7.65 8.88
C THR A 44 -13.15 7.64 7.56
N VAL A 45 -12.57 6.49 7.22
CA VAL A 45 -11.85 6.30 5.96
C VAL A 45 -12.62 5.33 5.07
N GLN A 46 -12.82 5.71 3.82
CA GLN A 46 -13.27 4.82 2.76
C GLN A 46 -12.08 4.50 1.85
N ALA A 47 -11.71 3.23 1.78
CA ALA A 47 -10.61 2.76 0.97
C ALA A 47 -11.08 1.61 0.07
N TYR A 48 -10.52 1.55 -1.14
CA TYR A 48 -10.77 0.48 -2.08
C TYR A 48 -9.46 0.05 -2.74
N THR A 49 -9.15 -1.24 -2.69
CA THR A 49 -7.97 -1.82 -3.34
C THR A 49 -8.39 -2.47 -4.65
N VAL A 50 -7.91 -1.90 -5.76
CA VAL A 50 -8.22 -2.35 -7.11
C VAL A 50 -7.41 -3.61 -7.47
N ASN A 51 -8.03 -4.60 -8.08
CA ASN A 51 -7.35 -5.69 -8.78
C ASN A 51 -7.06 -5.30 -10.24
N PRO A 52 -5.80 -4.99 -10.61
CA PRO A 52 -5.49 -4.51 -11.95
C PRO A 52 -5.71 -5.55 -13.07
N GLN A 53 -5.85 -6.83 -12.74
CA GLN A 53 -6.14 -7.87 -13.73
C GLN A 53 -7.59 -7.79 -14.23
N THR A 54 -8.53 -7.47 -13.33
CA THR A 54 -9.97 -7.49 -13.61
C THR A 54 -10.62 -6.11 -13.65
N GLU A 55 -9.95 -5.09 -13.09
CA GLU A 55 -10.50 -3.76 -12.90
C GLU A 55 -9.61 -2.68 -13.52
N ARG A 56 -10.17 -1.48 -13.72
CA ARG A 56 -9.46 -0.35 -14.33
C ARG A 56 -9.76 0.93 -13.58
N VAL A 57 -8.71 1.70 -13.29
CA VAL A 57 -8.82 3.10 -12.87
C VAL A 57 -9.00 3.96 -14.13
N LYS A 58 -9.98 4.86 -14.12
CA LYS A 58 -10.28 5.76 -15.23
C LYS A 58 -10.36 7.20 -14.72
N MET A 59 -9.86 8.13 -15.53
CA MET A 59 -10.01 9.56 -15.32
C MET A 59 -11.23 10.06 -16.11
N TYR A 60 -11.90 11.08 -15.57
CA TYR A 60 -13.01 11.77 -16.22
C TYR A 60 -12.86 13.28 -15.98
N TRP A 61 -12.97 14.09 -17.03
CA TRP A 61 -12.95 15.55 -16.91
C TRP A 61 -14.19 16.20 -17.50
N GLN A 62 -14.35 16.09 -18.82
CA GLN A 62 -15.43 16.75 -19.55
C GLN A 62 -16.38 15.73 -20.17
N LYS A 63 -17.66 16.11 -20.22
CA LYS A 63 -18.68 15.47 -21.03
C LYS A 63 -18.34 15.63 -22.51
N ALA A 64 -19.07 14.91 -23.37
CA ALA A 64 -18.93 15.01 -24.82
C ALA A 64 -19.14 16.44 -25.38
N ASN A 65 -19.89 17.29 -24.67
CA ASN A 65 -20.13 18.69 -25.05
C ASN A 65 -19.05 19.67 -24.53
N GLY A 66 -18.01 19.18 -23.86
CA GLY A 66 -16.93 20.01 -23.29
C GLY A 66 -17.22 20.58 -21.90
N GLU A 67 -18.42 20.37 -21.34
CA GLU A 67 -18.72 20.81 -19.98
C GLU A 67 -18.17 19.85 -18.93
N ALA A 68 -17.72 20.38 -17.80
CA ALA A 68 -17.41 19.56 -16.64
C ALA A 68 -18.69 18.95 -16.02
N TRP A 69 -18.58 17.77 -15.39
CA TRP A 69 -19.66 17.25 -14.54
C TRP A 69 -19.84 18.06 -13.24
N GLY A 70 -18.79 18.77 -12.79
CA GLY A 70 -18.80 19.64 -11.61
C GLY A 70 -18.87 18.92 -10.25
N THR A 71 -19.51 17.76 -10.17
CA THR A 71 -19.62 16.94 -8.97
C THR A 71 -19.45 15.45 -9.26
N LEU A 72 -18.98 14.70 -8.26
CA LEU A 72 -18.88 13.24 -8.34
C LEU A 72 -20.24 12.57 -8.54
N HIS A 73 -21.29 13.14 -7.94
CA HIS A 73 -22.65 12.64 -8.08
C HIS A 73 -23.16 12.74 -9.52
N ALA A 74 -22.95 13.90 -10.18
CA ALA A 74 -23.32 14.09 -11.57
C ALA A 74 -22.53 13.17 -12.52
N LEU A 75 -21.24 12.95 -12.25
CA LEU A 75 -20.43 11.98 -12.99
C LEU A 75 -21.02 10.57 -12.87
N LEU A 76 -21.26 10.09 -11.64
CA LEU A 76 -21.77 8.74 -11.40
C LEU A 76 -23.17 8.52 -11.98
N ALA A 77 -24.03 9.52 -11.96
CA ALA A 77 -25.36 9.43 -12.57
C ALA A 77 -25.28 9.17 -14.09
N ASP A 78 -24.24 9.69 -14.75
CA ASP A 78 -24.02 9.54 -16.19
C ASP A 78 -23.31 8.22 -16.54
N ILE A 79 -22.23 7.90 -15.82
CA ILE A 79 -21.35 6.78 -16.20
C ILE A 79 -21.72 5.45 -15.53
N ASN A 80 -22.45 5.45 -14.41
CA ASN A 80 -22.61 4.27 -13.54
C ASN A 80 -24.02 3.64 -13.59
N SER A 81 -24.72 3.75 -14.72
CA SER A 81 -26.10 3.25 -14.85
C SER A 81 -26.25 1.74 -14.62
N GLN A 82 -25.16 0.97 -14.79
CA GLN A 82 -25.13 -0.48 -14.59
C GLN A 82 -24.48 -0.88 -13.25
N GLY A 83 -24.11 0.07 -12.40
CA GLY A 83 -23.47 -0.21 -11.11
C GLY A 83 -22.05 -0.79 -11.22
N GLN A 84 -21.35 -0.51 -12.31
CA GLN A 84 -20.01 -1.03 -12.58
C GLN A 84 -18.88 -0.32 -11.81
N VAL A 85 -19.12 0.87 -11.25
CA VAL A 85 -18.13 1.65 -10.50
C VAL A 85 -18.09 1.18 -9.05
N GLN A 86 -16.95 0.63 -8.64
CA GLN A 86 -16.73 0.13 -7.27
C GLN A 86 -16.38 1.25 -6.28
N MET A 87 -15.65 2.26 -6.75
CA MET A 87 -15.22 3.42 -5.95
C MET A 87 -15.03 4.61 -6.88
N ALA A 88 -15.34 5.81 -6.38
CA ALA A 88 -15.07 7.05 -7.06
C ALA A 88 -14.63 8.12 -6.07
N MET A 89 -13.72 8.99 -6.48
CA MET A 89 -13.16 10.06 -5.67
C MET A 89 -12.76 11.24 -6.55
N ASN A 90 -12.50 12.40 -5.95
CA ASN A 90 -11.86 13.51 -6.67
C ASN A 90 -10.45 13.09 -7.12
N GLY A 91 -10.05 13.50 -8.32
CA GLY A 91 -8.76 13.10 -8.90
C GLY A 91 -7.58 14.00 -8.49
N GLY A 92 -7.65 15.28 -8.84
CA GLY A 92 -6.56 16.24 -8.65
C GLY A 92 -7.08 17.63 -8.29
N ILE A 93 -6.20 18.63 -8.43
CA ILE A 93 -6.52 20.03 -8.18
C ILE A 93 -6.97 20.67 -9.49
N TYR A 94 -8.08 21.42 -9.42
CA TYR A 94 -8.69 22.12 -10.54
C TYR A 94 -8.86 23.61 -10.20
N ASP A 95 -8.88 24.45 -11.22
CA ASP A 95 -9.27 25.86 -11.07
C ASP A 95 -10.80 26.06 -11.04
N GLU A 96 -11.24 27.30 -10.92
CA GLU A 96 -12.67 27.67 -10.88
C GLU A 96 -13.41 27.38 -12.19
N SER A 97 -12.68 27.24 -13.31
CA SER A 97 -13.23 26.82 -14.61
C SER A 97 -13.25 25.30 -14.79
N TYR A 98 -12.88 24.55 -13.76
CA TYR A 98 -12.70 23.11 -13.76
C TYR A 98 -11.57 22.63 -14.69
N ALA A 99 -10.55 23.44 -14.99
CA ALA A 99 -9.37 22.97 -15.70
C ALA A 99 -8.35 22.34 -14.73
N PRO A 100 -7.71 21.21 -15.08
CA PRO A 100 -6.71 20.59 -14.22
C PRO A 100 -5.45 21.47 -14.14
N LEU A 101 -4.95 21.72 -12.92
CA LEU A 101 -3.75 22.54 -12.70
C LEU A 101 -2.43 21.76 -12.83
N GLY A 102 -2.50 20.43 -12.94
CA GLY A 102 -1.36 19.54 -13.12
C GLY A 102 -1.53 18.61 -14.31
N LEU A 103 -0.60 17.67 -14.46
CA LEU A 103 -0.64 16.67 -15.53
C LEU A 103 -1.95 15.90 -15.50
N TYR A 104 -2.70 16.00 -16.59
CA TYR A 104 -3.96 15.29 -16.79
C TYR A 104 -3.88 14.39 -18.03
N ILE A 105 -4.05 13.09 -17.81
CA ILE A 105 -4.06 12.07 -18.86
C ILE A 105 -5.39 11.31 -18.79
N GLU A 106 -6.09 11.25 -19.92
CA GLU A 106 -7.33 10.50 -20.08
C GLU A 106 -7.28 9.72 -21.40
N ASN A 107 -7.65 8.44 -21.36
CA ASN A 107 -7.59 7.53 -22.51
C ASN A 107 -6.22 7.50 -23.20
N GLY A 108 -5.14 7.63 -22.40
CA GLY A 108 -3.76 7.64 -22.90
C GLY A 108 -3.32 8.94 -23.58
N GLN A 109 -4.13 10.00 -23.53
CA GLN A 109 -3.82 11.30 -24.11
C GLN A 109 -3.70 12.36 -23.02
N GLN A 110 -2.64 13.16 -23.09
CA GLN A 110 -2.55 14.40 -22.33
C GLN A 110 -3.56 15.41 -22.91
N LYS A 111 -4.40 16.01 -22.05
CA LYS A 111 -5.48 16.92 -22.48
C LYS A 111 -5.13 18.40 -22.40
N VAL A 112 -4.09 18.76 -21.64
CA VAL A 112 -3.59 20.13 -21.41
C VAL A 112 -2.08 20.17 -21.49
#